data_AF-A0A1F9PY86-F1
#
_entry.id   AF-A0A1F9PY86-F1
#
_cell.length_a   1.000
_cell.length_b   1.000
_cell.length_c   1.000
_cell.angle_alpha   90.00
_cell.angle_beta   90.00
_cell.angle_gamma   90.00
#
_symmetry.space_group_name_H-M   'P 1'
#
loop_
_entity.id
_entity.type
_entity.pdbx_description
1 polymer ?
#
loop_
_entity_poly.entity_id
_entity_poly.type
_entity_poly.pdbx_seq_one_letter_code
_entity_poly.pdbx_strand_id
1 'polypeptide(L)'
;GAAPGDVLSAVRSAAITEYAKPKFLANAVNDPKKLPLLIGIPAIWFALLAFITVYGKEPMTSIFNVFGIAWSHAHEGAEHVIAQADFFSTWFVDLTFVPTATAVAIIFILSLKNFLTDIHENAVLEGKTSQTSLDYKQLFQALVRVIPTVLKHDKFNECESNKDRATPHMMVLYSFIGLFIVTSIGFVLLYIAQMPGPYSQLSPMKWLANISGVALVIGSGLMIKNRLDKKEEQKTYYKDWFILGVVFSLGLTGMLTEMARLAHMAYVSYFFYYLHLIAIFNLFAFLPFSKMAHLVYRLTAMAYAEYGNRK
;
A
#
# COMPACT_ATOMS: atom_id res chain seq x y z
N GLY A 1 -12.41 30.70 13.72
CA GLY A 1 -12.92 29.89 12.59
C GLY A 1 -12.06 28.65 12.44
N ALA A 2 -12.59 27.56 11.88
CA ALA A 2 -11.77 26.37 11.58
C ALA A 2 -10.73 26.71 10.50
N ALA A 3 -9.49 26.21 10.65
CA ALA A 3 -8.47 26.42 9.63
C ALA A 3 -8.90 25.73 8.31
N PRO A 4 -8.74 26.37 7.13
CA PRO A 4 -9.17 25.79 5.85
C PRO A 4 -8.61 24.38 5.58
N GLY A 5 -7.38 24.11 6.02
CA GLY A 5 -6.76 22.79 5.91
C GLY A 5 -7.44 21.70 6.75
N ASP A 6 -7.98 22.06 7.91
CA ASP A 6 -8.72 21.13 8.78
C ASP A 6 -10.06 20.76 8.16
N VAL A 7 -10.75 21.73 7.56
CA VAL A 7 -12.02 21.52 6.85
C VAL A 7 -11.82 20.57 5.67
N LEU A 8 -10.82 20.81 4.81
CA LEU A 8 -10.51 19.93 3.68
C LEU A 8 -10.11 18.53 4.14
N SER A 9 -9.35 18.42 5.24
CA SER A 9 -8.97 17.12 5.82
C SER A 9 -10.19 16.36 6.36
N ALA A 10 -11.13 17.04 7.00
CA ALA A 10 -12.36 16.47 7.52
C ALA A 10 -13.30 16.01 6.40
N VAL A 11 -13.53 16.83 5.37
CA VAL A 11 -14.36 16.49 4.20
C VAL A 11 -13.81 15.24 3.49
N ARG A 12 -12.49 15.19 3.27
CA ARG A 12 -11.84 14.00 2.69
C ARG A 12 -12.05 12.75 3.55
N SER A 13 -11.90 12.89 4.87
CA SER A 13 -12.12 11.79 5.80
C SER A 13 -13.55 11.28 5.75
N ALA A 14 -14.52 12.20 5.66
CA ALA A 14 -15.93 11.86 5.53
C ALA A 14 -16.19 11.13 4.20
N ALA A 15 -15.68 11.64 3.09
CA ALA A 15 -15.81 10.99 1.78
C ALA A 15 -15.24 9.55 1.78
N ILE A 16 -14.03 9.35 2.31
CA ILE A 16 -13.44 8.00 2.40
C ILE A 16 -14.32 7.06 3.22
N THR A 17 -14.82 7.53 4.37
CA THR A 17 -15.69 6.74 5.24
C THR A 17 -17.06 6.47 4.59
N GLU A 18 -17.52 7.40 3.74
CA GLU A 18 -18.81 7.28 3.06
C GLU A 18 -18.77 6.21 1.95
N TYR A 19 -17.76 6.28 1.08
CA TYR A 19 -17.71 5.39 -0.08
C TYR A 19 -17.07 4.03 0.23
N ALA A 20 -16.13 3.94 1.18
CA ALA A 20 -15.45 2.68 1.47
C ALA A 20 -16.34 1.68 2.23
N LYS A 21 -16.48 0.47 1.67
CA LYS A 21 -17.19 -0.67 2.26
C LYS A 21 -16.23 -1.85 2.47
N PRO A 22 -16.41 -2.68 3.51
CA PRO A 22 -17.50 -2.64 4.50
C PRO A 22 -17.30 -1.57 5.59
N LYS A 23 -18.41 -1.00 6.07
CA LYS A 23 -18.41 0.09 7.06
C LYS A 23 -17.81 -0.32 8.41
N PHE A 24 -17.90 -1.59 8.81
CA PHE A 24 -17.31 -2.04 10.07
C PHE A 24 -15.77 -1.92 10.06
N LEU A 25 -15.11 -2.22 8.94
CA LEU A 25 -13.66 -2.03 8.79
C LEU A 25 -13.30 -0.55 8.74
N ALA A 26 -14.08 0.24 7.98
CA ALA A 26 -13.90 1.69 7.94
C ALA A 26 -13.98 2.31 9.35
N ASN A 27 -14.96 1.87 10.16
CA ASN A 27 -15.11 2.34 11.54
C ASN A 27 -13.97 1.84 12.44
N ALA A 28 -13.55 0.58 12.29
CA ALA A 28 -12.46 0.01 13.09
C ALA A 28 -11.13 0.74 12.86
N VAL A 29 -10.79 1.06 11.60
CA VAL A 29 -9.57 1.82 11.26
C VAL A 29 -9.61 3.26 11.82
N ASN A 30 -10.80 3.81 12.04
CA ASN A 30 -10.97 5.13 12.64
C ASN A 30 -11.05 5.10 14.18
N ASP A 31 -11.13 3.93 14.82
CA ASP A 31 -11.22 3.79 16.28
C ASP A 31 -9.87 3.34 16.90
N PRO A 32 -9.19 4.19 17.71
CA PRO A 32 -7.92 3.84 18.33
C PRO A 32 -8.00 2.62 19.25
N LYS A 33 -9.17 2.33 19.85
CA LYS A 33 -9.35 1.17 20.73
C LYS A 33 -9.27 -0.15 19.96
N LYS A 34 -9.47 -0.12 18.64
CA LYS A 34 -9.38 -1.30 17.78
C LYS A 34 -7.97 -1.55 17.27
N LEU A 35 -7.00 -0.65 17.49
CA LEU A 35 -5.62 -0.81 17.05
C LEU A 35 -4.98 -2.15 17.46
N PRO A 36 -5.06 -2.59 18.73
CA PRO A 36 -4.44 -3.85 19.14
C PRO A 36 -5.05 -5.04 18.40
N LEU A 37 -6.33 -4.96 18.04
CA LEU A 37 -7.01 -5.98 17.26
C LEU A 37 -6.58 -5.95 15.79
N LEU A 38 -6.50 -4.76 15.18
CA LEU A 38 -6.10 -4.59 13.77
C LEU A 38 -4.67 -5.07 13.50
N ILE A 39 -3.78 -4.96 14.48
CA ILE A 39 -2.41 -5.50 14.41
C ILE A 39 -2.34 -6.94 14.93
N GLY A 40 -3.08 -7.26 15.99
CA GLY A 40 -3.03 -8.56 16.65
C GLY A 40 -3.60 -9.70 15.81
N ILE A 41 -4.69 -9.47 15.07
CA ILE A 41 -5.25 -10.47 14.15
C ILE A 41 -4.22 -10.90 13.09
N PRO A 42 -3.63 -9.98 12.29
CA PRO A 42 -2.63 -10.38 11.31
C PRO A 42 -1.36 -10.96 11.97
N ALA A 43 -0.96 -10.47 13.14
CA ALA A 43 0.17 -11.04 13.88
C ALA A 43 -0.07 -12.52 14.20
N ILE A 44 -1.22 -12.86 14.80
CA ILE A 44 -1.58 -14.25 15.11
C ILE A 44 -1.70 -15.08 13.83
N TRP A 45 -2.34 -14.54 12.79
CA TRP A 45 -2.47 -15.20 11.49
C TRP A 45 -1.10 -15.57 10.90
N PHE A 46 -0.18 -14.61 10.81
CA PHE A 46 1.15 -14.86 10.27
C PHE A 46 2.00 -15.77 11.17
N ALA A 47 1.83 -15.69 12.49
CA ALA A 47 2.52 -16.59 13.41
C ALA A 47 2.07 -18.04 13.22
N LEU A 48 0.76 -18.26 13.04
CA LEU A 48 0.20 -19.58 12.76
C LEU A 48 0.68 -20.14 11.41
N LEU A 49 0.68 -19.32 10.36
CA LEU A 49 1.18 -19.75 9.04
C LEU A 49 2.69 -20.01 9.03
N ALA A 50 3.48 -19.22 9.76
CA ALA A 50 4.91 -19.48 9.96
C ALA A 50 5.12 -20.80 10.72
N PHE A 51 4.34 -21.04 11.78
CA PHE A 51 4.39 -22.29 12.54
C PHE A 51 4.10 -23.50 11.64
N ILE A 52 3.06 -23.44 10.80
CA ILE A 52 2.75 -24.52 9.85
C ILE A 52 3.87 -24.68 8.82
N THR A 53 4.48 -23.60 8.34
CA THR A 53 5.59 -23.69 7.37
C THR A 53 6.79 -24.42 7.98
N VAL A 54 7.18 -24.07 9.21
CA VAL A 54 8.37 -24.59 9.87
C VAL A 54 8.17 -26.02 10.37
N TYR A 55 7.05 -26.30 11.05
CA TYR A 55 6.81 -27.60 11.71
C TYR A 55 5.95 -28.56 10.89
N GLY A 56 5.19 -28.05 9.92
CA GLY A 56 4.31 -28.84 9.05
C GLY A 56 4.91 -29.20 7.70
N LYS A 57 6.23 -29.13 7.53
CA LYS A 57 6.88 -29.32 6.21
C LYS A 57 6.50 -30.65 5.55
N GLU A 58 6.65 -31.78 6.24
CA GLU A 58 6.34 -33.11 5.70
C GLU A 58 4.87 -33.27 5.26
N PRO A 59 3.87 -33.03 6.13
CA PRO A 59 2.47 -33.16 5.72
C PRO A 59 2.10 -32.18 4.60
N MET A 60 2.62 -30.94 4.63
CA MET A 60 2.34 -29.97 3.57
C MET A 60 2.98 -30.36 2.24
N THR A 61 4.22 -30.86 2.23
CA THR A 61 4.86 -31.40 1.03
C THR A 61 4.07 -32.57 0.45
N SER A 62 3.58 -33.49 1.29
CA SER A 62 2.73 -34.59 0.83
C SER A 62 1.45 -34.09 0.16
N ILE A 63 0.74 -33.15 0.79
CA ILE A 63 -0.49 -32.54 0.24
C ILE A 63 -0.21 -31.86 -1.10
N PHE A 64 0.86 -31.06 -1.20
CA PHE A 64 1.17 -30.28 -2.40
C PHE A 64 1.63 -31.16 -3.57
N ASN A 65 2.34 -32.26 -3.28
CA ASN A 65 2.73 -33.26 -4.28
C ASN A 65 1.53 -33.92 -4.97
N VAL A 66 0.38 -34.06 -4.29
CA VAL A 66 -0.86 -34.57 -4.91
C VAL A 66 -1.32 -33.68 -6.07
N PHE A 67 -1.07 -32.37 -5.97
CA PHE A 67 -1.40 -31.38 -7.00
C PHE A 67 -0.25 -31.12 -7.97
N GLY A 68 0.88 -31.84 -7.84
CA GLY A 68 2.06 -31.67 -8.70
C GLY A 68 2.79 -30.33 -8.52
N ILE A 69 2.60 -29.65 -7.39
CA ILE A 69 3.24 -28.36 -7.08
C ILE A 69 4.17 -28.49 -5.88
N ALA A 70 5.26 -27.73 -5.86
CA ALA A 70 6.18 -27.71 -4.73
C ALA A 70 5.59 -26.93 -3.55
N TRP A 71 5.82 -27.40 -2.32
CA TRP A 71 5.34 -26.74 -1.09
C TRP A 71 5.94 -25.33 -0.88
N SER A 72 7.12 -25.08 -1.42
CA SER A 72 7.76 -23.78 -1.35
C SER A 72 8.56 -23.54 -2.61
N HIS A 73 8.42 -22.35 -3.17
CA HIS A 73 9.24 -21.88 -4.29
C HIS A 73 10.64 -21.47 -3.79
N ALA A 74 11.47 -22.44 -3.38
CA ALA A 74 12.87 -22.23 -3.01
C ALA A 74 13.79 -22.85 -4.08
N HIS A 75 14.96 -22.25 -4.29
CA HIS A 75 15.97 -22.79 -5.21
C HIS A 75 16.46 -24.17 -4.76
N GLU A 76 16.68 -25.09 -5.72
CA GLU A 76 17.51 -26.27 -5.47
C GLU A 76 18.92 -25.83 -5.06
N GLY A 77 19.43 -26.36 -3.93
CA GLY A 77 20.71 -25.93 -3.34
C GLY A 77 20.63 -24.72 -2.41
N ALA A 78 19.43 -24.23 -2.07
CA ALA A 78 19.23 -23.18 -1.06
C ALA A 78 19.53 -23.63 0.38
N GLU A 79 19.99 -24.86 0.62
CA GLU A 79 20.34 -25.38 1.96
C GLU A 79 21.38 -24.51 2.70
N HIS A 80 22.14 -23.70 1.96
CA HIS A 80 23.16 -22.80 2.50
C HIS A 80 22.81 -21.30 2.41
N VAL A 81 21.60 -20.96 1.93
CA VAL A 81 21.17 -19.57 1.76
C VAL A 81 19.90 -19.32 2.58
N ILE A 82 19.90 -18.29 3.42
CA ILE A 82 18.72 -17.92 4.23
C ILE A 82 17.60 -17.47 3.30
N ALA A 83 16.66 -18.36 3.00
CA ALA A 83 15.49 -18.08 2.19
C ALA A 83 14.28 -17.82 3.09
N GLN A 84 13.61 -16.68 2.89
CA GLN A 84 12.40 -16.34 3.66
C GLN A 84 11.27 -17.38 3.47
N ALA A 85 11.30 -18.10 2.34
CA ALA A 85 10.36 -19.17 2.00
C ALA A 85 10.49 -20.41 2.92
N ASP A 86 11.60 -20.56 3.65
CA ASP A 86 11.78 -21.63 4.66
C ASP A 86 11.09 -21.29 5.99
N PHE A 87 10.91 -20.01 6.27
CA PHE A 87 10.20 -19.53 7.46
C PHE A 87 8.71 -19.32 7.18
N PHE A 88 8.37 -18.84 5.99
CA PHE A 88 6.99 -18.56 5.60
C PHE A 88 6.77 -18.94 4.14
N SER A 89 5.95 -19.97 3.90
CA SER A 89 5.75 -20.50 2.55
C SER A 89 5.22 -19.41 1.62
N THR A 90 5.76 -19.37 0.41
CA THR A 90 5.32 -18.46 -0.66
C THR A 90 3.83 -18.65 -0.97
N TRP A 91 3.30 -19.87 -0.91
CA TRP A 91 1.87 -20.12 -1.06
C TRP A 91 1.02 -19.44 0.01
N PHE A 92 1.49 -19.43 1.26
CA PHE A 92 0.78 -18.72 2.33
C PHE A 92 0.83 -17.20 2.16
N VAL A 93 1.89 -16.68 1.55
CA VAL A 93 1.93 -15.26 1.14
C VAL A 93 0.83 -15.03 0.12
N ASP A 94 0.76 -15.82 -0.94
CA ASP A 94 -0.22 -15.60 -2.01
C ASP A 94 -1.65 -15.82 -1.56
N LEU A 95 -1.93 -16.87 -0.78
CA LEU A 95 -3.25 -17.13 -0.20
C LEU A 95 -3.71 -16.02 0.75
N THR A 96 -2.80 -15.22 1.30
CA THR A 96 -3.15 -14.05 2.11
C THR A 96 -3.28 -12.79 1.26
N PHE A 97 -2.25 -12.47 0.48
CA PHE A 97 -2.12 -11.17 -0.20
C PHE A 97 -2.89 -11.09 -1.51
N VAL A 98 -3.02 -12.17 -2.28
CA VAL A 98 -3.79 -12.14 -3.54
C VAL A 98 -5.28 -11.92 -3.27
N PRO A 99 -5.95 -12.64 -2.34
CA PRO A 99 -7.33 -12.34 -1.98
C PRO A 99 -7.48 -10.96 -1.35
N THR A 100 -6.54 -10.54 -0.49
CA THR A 100 -6.58 -9.20 0.13
C THR A 100 -6.49 -8.10 -0.92
N ALA A 101 -5.53 -8.18 -1.85
CA ALA A 101 -5.37 -7.22 -2.94
C ALA A 101 -6.59 -7.21 -3.87
N THR A 102 -7.15 -8.39 -4.17
CA THR A 102 -8.38 -8.52 -4.99
C THR A 102 -9.57 -7.85 -4.30
N ALA A 103 -9.77 -8.11 -3.00
CA ALA A 103 -10.83 -7.48 -2.22
C ALA A 103 -10.66 -5.94 -2.19
N VAL A 104 -9.44 -5.46 -1.94
CA VAL A 104 -9.13 -4.03 -1.95
C VAL A 104 -9.41 -3.39 -3.32
N ALA A 105 -9.02 -4.05 -4.41
CA ALA A 105 -9.31 -3.58 -5.76
C ALA A 105 -10.81 -3.48 -6.03
N ILE A 106 -11.58 -4.50 -5.65
CA ILE A 106 -13.05 -4.50 -5.75
C ILE A 106 -13.64 -3.34 -4.94
N ILE A 107 -13.19 -3.15 -3.69
CA ILE A 107 -13.64 -2.05 -2.83
C ILE A 107 -13.38 -0.70 -3.50
N PHE A 108 -12.17 -0.48 -4.04
CA PHE A 108 -11.86 0.75 -4.77
C PHE A 108 -12.74 0.93 -6.00
N ILE A 109 -12.92 -0.09 -6.84
CA ILE A 109 -13.76 -0.01 -8.04
C ILE A 109 -15.19 0.42 -7.67
N LEU A 110 -15.77 -0.23 -6.65
CA LEU A 110 -17.12 0.10 -6.19
C LEU A 110 -17.19 1.51 -5.57
N SER A 111 -16.19 1.88 -4.75
CA SER A 111 -16.15 3.18 -4.10
C SER A 111 -16.01 4.32 -5.10
N LEU A 112 -15.14 4.14 -6.10
CA LEU A 112 -14.94 5.12 -7.18
C LEU A 112 -16.14 5.21 -8.10
N LYS A 113 -16.82 4.09 -8.40
CA LYS A 113 -18.05 4.10 -9.17
C LYS A 113 -19.12 4.95 -8.48
N ASN A 114 -19.35 4.73 -7.18
CA ASN A 114 -20.33 5.50 -6.41
C ASN A 114 -19.92 6.98 -6.35
N PHE A 115 -18.65 7.26 -6.02
CA PHE A 115 -18.13 8.63 -5.98
C PHE A 115 -18.26 9.39 -7.30
N LEU A 116 -17.97 8.74 -8.44
CA LEU A 116 -18.13 9.33 -9.76
C LEU A 116 -19.60 9.56 -10.11
N THR A 117 -20.48 8.64 -9.73
CA THR A 117 -21.92 8.77 -9.95
C THR A 117 -22.45 9.97 -9.17
N ASP A 118 -22.12 10.07 -7.88
CA ASP A 118 -22.55 11.17 -7.02
C ASP A 118 -22.02 12.53 -7.51
N ILE A 119 -20.75 12.61 -7.95
CA ILE A 119 -20.21 13.84 -8.55
C ILE A 119 -20.96 14.19 -9.84
N HIS A 120 -21.27 13.20 -10.67
CA HIS A 120 -21.96 13.43 -11.94
C HIS A 120 -23.40 13.88 -11.75
N GLU A 121 -24.15 13.22 -10.87
CA GLU A 121 -25.51 13.58 -10.52
C GLU A 121 -25.57 15.01 -9.96
N ASN A 122 -24.65 15.38 -9.05
CA ASN A 122 -24.55 16.75 -8.55
C ASN A 122 -24.22 17.75 -9.67
N ALA A 123 -23.33 17.40 -10.61
CA ALA A 123 -23.01 18.27 -11.75
C ALA A 123 -24.21 18.48 -12.69
N VAL A 124 -25.04 17.46 -12.90
CA VAL A 124 -26.28 17.56 -13.68
C VAL A 124 -27.30 18.46 -12.95
N LEU A 125 -27.49 18.25 -11.64
CA LEU A 125 -28.41 19.04 -10.80
C LEU A 125 -28.01 20.52 -10.75
N GLU A 126 -26.71 20.82 -10.68
CA GLU A 126 -26.17 22.18 -10.68
C GLU A 126 -26.12 22.80 -12.09
N GLY A 127 -26.57 22.10 -13.14
CA GLY A 127 -26.56 22.59 -14.52
C GLY A 127 -25.16 22.73 -15.13
N LYS A 128 -24.14 22.08 -14.56
CA LYS A 128 -22.75 22.10 -15.04
C LYS A 128 -22.51 21.18 -16.25
N THR A 129 -23.41 20.24 -16.51
CA THR A 129 -23.39 19.37 -17.70
C THR A 129 -24.81 19.07 -18.17
N SER A 130 -25.00 19.00 -19.49
CA SER A 130 -26.27 18.61 -20.14
C SER A 130 -26.36 17.11 -20.41
N GLN A 131 -25.26 16.37 -20.28
CA GLN A 131 -25.24 14.92 -20.45
C GLN A 131 -25.64 14.24 -19.15
N THR A 132 -26.69 13.42 -19.22
CA THR A 132 -27.23 12.65 -18.08
C THR A 132 -26.56 11.29 -17.87
N SER A 133 -25.73 10.85 -18.82
CA SER A 133 -25.02 9.58 -18.76
C SER A 133 -23.51 9.77 -18.72
N LEU A 134 -22.83 8.99 -17.88
CA LEU A 134 -21.37 8.93 -17.82
C LEU A 134 -20.79 8.13 -18.98
N ASP A 135 -20.04 8.79 -19.86
CA ASP A 135 -19.21 8.10 -20.85
C ASP A 135 -17.87 7.68 -20.22
N TYR A 136 -17.80 6.40 -19.81
CA TYR A 136 -16.59 5.83 -19.21
C TYR A 136 -15.37 5.83 -20.13
N LYS A 137 -15.54 5.77 -21.46
CA LYS A 137 -14.43 5.80 -22.41
C LYS A 137 -13.78 7.18 -22.43
N GLN A 138 -14.61 8.22 -22.46
CA GLN A 138 -14.13 9.61 -22.43
C GLN A 138 -13.52 9.97 -21.08
N LEU A 139 -14.12 9.50 -19.98
CA LEU A 139 -13.57 9.67 -18.63
C LEU A 139 -12.20 8.97 -18.50
N PHE A 140 -12.05 7.77 -19.05
CA PHE A 140 -10.75 7.07 -19.06
C PHE A 140 -9.68 7.84 -19.86
N GLN A 141 -10.05 8.42 -21.01
CA GLN A 141 -9.13 9.29 -21.75
C GLN A 141 -8.75 10.54 -20.96
N ALA A 142 -9.67 11.13 -20.19
CA ALA A 142 -9.38 12.25 -19.30
C ALA A 142 -8.42 11.83 -18.18
N LEU A 143 -8.63 10.65 -17.58
CA LEU A 143 -7.73 10.08 -16.58
C LEU A 143 -6.28 9.98 -17.10
N VAL A 144 -6.08 9.41 -18.29
CA VAL A 144 -4.75 9.26 -18.91
C VAL A 144 -4.05 10.62 -19.08
N ARG A 145 -4.79 11.68 -19.44
CA ARG A 145 -4.24 13.03 -19.58
C ARG A 145 -3.85 13.67 -18.25
N VAL A 146 -4.52 13.32 -17.16
CA VAL A 146 -4.27 13.86 -15.81
C VAL A 146 -3.09 13.18 -15.11
N ILE A 147 -2.78 11.92 -15.44
CA ILE A 147 -1.68 11.16 -14.81
C ILE A 147 -0.34 11.93 -14.81
N PRO A 148 0.14 12.49 -15.95
CA PRO A 148 1.38 13.25 -15.97
C PRO A 148 1.39 14.43 -15.00
N THR A 149 0.29 15.17 -14.89
CA THR A 149 0.15 16.32 -13.97
C THR A 149 0.26 15.89 -12.51
N VAL A 150 -0.33 14.74 -12.16
CA VAL A 150 -0.26 14.20 -10.79
C VAL A 150 1.14 13.65 -10.49
N LEU A 151 1.78 12.97 -11.43
CA LEU A 151 3.13 12.42 -11.24
C LEU A 151 4.19 13.52 -11.11
N LYS A 152 4.15 14.55 -11.95
CA LYS A 152 5.10 15.67 -11.88
C LYS A 152 4.91 16.54 -10.63
N HIS A 153 3.72 16.49 -10.02
CA HIS A 153 3.40 17.26 -8.80
C HIS A 153 3.64 18.77 -8.97
N ASP A 154 3.52 19.29 -10.21
CA ASP A 154 3.89 20.67 -10.58
C ASP A 154 3.24 21.73 -9.66
N LYS A 155 1.99 21.51 -9.25
CA LYS A 155 1.22 22.42 -8.39
C LYS A 155 1.58 22.40 -6.90
N PHE A 156 2.30 21.38 -6.43
CA PHE A 156 2.62 21.25 -5.01
C PHE A 156 3.78 22.17 -4.59
N ASN A 157 4.67 22.48 -5.54
CA ASN A 157 5.79 23.40 -5.34
C ASN A 157 5.38 24.89 -5.43
N GLU A 158 4.17 25.17 -5.94
CA GLU A 158 3.64 26.54 -6.05
C GLU A 158 3.25 27.15 -4.70
N CYS A 159 3.12 26.34 -3.63
CA CYS A 159 2.74 26.79 -2.30
C CYS A 159 3.96 26.86 -1.37
N GLU A 160 4.53 28.07 -1.20
CA GLU A 160 5.76 28.27 -0.43
C GLU A 160 5.69 27.79 1.03
N SER A 161 4.54 27.92 1.68
CA SER A 161 4.33 27.52 3.08
C SER A 161 4.32 26.00 3.31
N ASN A 162 4.32 25.19 2.24
CA ASN A 162 4.31 23.72 2.32
C ASN A 162 5.55 23.05 1.71
N LYS A 163 6.59 23.82 1.35
CA LYS A 163 7.84 23.28 0.77
C LYS A 163 8.47 22.16 1.62
N ASP A 164 8.48 22.31 2.94
CA ASP A 164 9.02 21.29 3.88
C ASP A 164 8.30 19.93 3.79
N ARG A 165 7.07 19.90 3.28
CA ARG A 165 6.23 18.70 3.17
C ARG A 165 6.32 18.04 1.81
N ALA A 166 6.73 18.80 0.79
CA ALA A 166 6.78 18.34 -0.60
C ALA A 166 7.79 17.21 -0.75
N THR A 167 9.05 17.43 -0.35
CA THR A 167 10.13 16.45 -0.54
C THR A 167 9.84 15.13 0.17
N PRO A 168 9.49 15.08 1.48
CA PRO A 168 9.20 13.81 2.15
C PRO A 168 8.02 13.06 1.51
N HIS A 169 6.99 13.78 1.04
CA HIS A 169 5.84 13.17 0.39
C HIS A 169 6.20 12.56 -0.97
N MET A 170 7.01 13.26 -1.77
CA MET A 170 7.48 12.75 -3.06
C MET A 170 8.39 11.54 -2.91
N MET A 171 9.26 11.53 -1.89
CA MET A 171 10.07 10.35 -1.55
C MET A 171 9.17 9.14 -1.29
N VAL A 172 8.14 9.28 -0.45
CA VAL A 172 7.20 8.19 -0.14
C VAL A 172 6.42 7.76 -1.38
N LEU A 173 5.92 8.70 -2.20
CA LEU A 173 5.17 8.38 -3.42
C LEU A 173 6.00 7.57 -4.41
N TYR A 174 7.19 8.05 -4.77
CA TYR A 174 8.06 7.35 -5.72
C TYR A 174 8.58 6.03 -5.17
N SER A 175 8.77 5.93 -3.85
CA SER A 175 9.11 4.66 -3.21
C SER A 175 8.00 3.64 -3.37
N PHE A 176 6.73 4.01 -3.17
CA PHE A 176 5.61 3.09 -3.39
C PHE A 176 5.51 2.63 -4.85
N ILE A 177 5.72 3.53 -5.81
CA ILE A 177 5.73 3.18 -7.24
C ILE A 177 6.87 2.20 -7.53
N GLY A 178 8.10 2.50 -7.08
CA GLY A 178 9.27 1.64 -7.29
C GLY A 178 9.11 0.26 -6.64
N LEU A 179 8.64 0.21 -5.39
CA LEU A 179 8.39 -1.06 -4.68
C LEU A 179 7.25 -1.88 -5.30
N PHE A 180 6.22 -1.23 -5.85
CA PHE A 180 5.15 -1.90 -6.58
C PHE A 180 5.67 -2.52 -7.88
N ILE A 181 6.53 -1.81 -8.64
CA ILE A 181 7.19 -2.33 -9.84
C ILE A 181 8.06 -3.54 -9.48
N VAL A 182 8.90 -3.43 -8.43
CA VAL A 182 9.74 -4.52 -7.95
C VAL A 182 8.89 -5.74 -7.58
N THR A 183 7.80 -5.56 -6.84
CA THR A 183 6.91 -6.66 -6.44
C THR A 183 6.29 -7.34 -7.66
N SER A 184 5.86 -6.55 -8.65
CA SER A 184 5.27 -7.05 -9.89
C SER A 184 6.29 -7.85 -10.72
N ILE A 185 7.53 -7.36 -10.82
CA ILE A 185 8.63 -8.09 -11.45
C ILE A 185 8.90 -9.40 -10.70
N GLY A 186 8.94 -9.36 -9.36
CA GLY A 186 9.14 -10.53 -8.53
C GLY A 186 8.07 -11.61 -8.74
N PHE A 187 6.80 -11.21 -8.87
CA PHE A 187 5.70 -12.11 -9.20
C PHE A 187 5.89 -12.77 -10.57
N VAL A 188 6.27 -11.99 -11.60
CA VAL A 188 6.56 -12.51 -12.94
C VAL A 188 7.76 -13.48 -12.93
N LEU A 189 8.84 -13.13 -12.24
CA LEU A 189 10.02 -13.98 -12.14
C LEU A 189 9.70 -15.30 -11.44
N LEU A 190 8.92 -15.25 -10.35
CA LEU A 190 8.54 -16.43 -9.60
C LEU A 190 7.62 -17.35 -10.41
N TYR A 191 6.55 -16.82 -10.99
CA TYR A 191 5.47 -17.63 -11.57
C TYR A 191 5.57 -17.87 -13.07
N ILE A 192 6.13 -16.92 -13.82
CA ILE A 192 6.27 -17.07 -15.28
C ILE A 192 7.66 -17.61 -15.61
N ALA A 193 8.70 -17.02 -15.03
CA ALA A 193 10.07 -17.42 -15.32
C ALA A 193 10.57 -18.58 -14.44
N GLN A 194 9.79 -19.00 -13.43
CA GLN A 194 10.15 -20.09 -12.51
C GLN A 194 11.53 -19.88 -11.84
N MET A 195 11.85 -18.61 -11.56
CA MET A 195 13.09 -18.18 -10.92
C MET A 195 12.79 -17.71 -9.49
N PRO A 196 12.78 -18.63 -8.50
CA PRO A 196 12.56 -18.25 -7.11
C PRO A 196 13.70 -17.39 -6.57
N GLY A 197 13.42 -16.60 -5.53
CA GLY A 197 14.46 -15.87 -4.81
C GLY A 197 15.31 -16.80 -3.92
N PRO A 198 16.38 -16.27 -3.29
CA PRO A 198 16.79 -14.86 -3.27
C PRO A 198 17.63 -14.45 -4.49
N TYR A 199 17.36 -13.25 -5.03
CA TYR A 199 18.05 -12.72 -6.21
C TYR A 199 19.43 -12.10 -5.87
N SER A 200 20.35 -12.10 -6.85
CA SER A 200 21.65 -11.43 -6.77
C SER A 200 21.52 -9.94 -6.45
N GLN A 201 22.42 -9.41 -5.59
CA GLN A 201 22.45 -7.98 -5.23
C GLN A 201 22.83 -7.07 -6.41
N LEU A 202 23.38 -7.63 -7.49
CA LEU A 202 23.69 -6.90 -8.73
C LEU A 202 22.49 -6.82 -9.69
N SER A 203 21.36 -7.45 -9.34
CA SER A 203 20.15 -7.36 -10.16
C SER A 203 19.62 -5.92 -10.19
N PRO A 204 19.24 -5.38 -11.36
CA PRO A 204 18.60 -4.06 -11.46
C PRO A 204 17.33 -3.95 -10.60
N MET A 205 16.58 -5.05 -10.46
CA MET A 205 15.41 -5.13 -9.58
C MET A 205 15.81 -4.88 -8.11
N LYS A 206 16.94 -5.44 -7.66
CA LYS A 206 17.45 -5.25 -6.29
C LYS A 206 17.91 -3.82 -6.04
N TRP A 207 18.55 -3.16 -7.01
CA TRP A 207 18.91 -1.75 -6.88
C TRP A 207 17.67 -0.86 -6.77
N LEU A 208 16.67 -1.07 -7.63
CA LEU A 208 15.41 -0.34 -7.56
C LEU A 208 14.72 -0.57 -6.20
N ALA A 209 14.71 -1.81 -5.71
CA ALA A 209 14.15 -2.15 -4.39
C ALA A 209 14.85 -1.40 -3.26
N ASN A 210 16.18 -1.40 -3.25
CA ASN A 210 16.97 -0.81 -2.17
C ASN A 210 16.88 0.73 -2.19
N ILE A 211 16.95 1.35 -3.38
CA ILE A 211 16.76 2.80 -3.52
C ILE A 211 15.37 3.21 -3.04
N SER A 212 14.33 2.48 -3.47
CA SER A 212 12.95 2.75 -3.06
C SER A 212 12.73 2.49 -1.57
N GLY A 213 13.32 1.43 -1.01
CA GLY A 213 13.23 1.12 0.42
C GLY A 213 13.90 2.19 1.30
N VAL A 214 15.10 2.64 0.94
CA VAL A 214 15.80 3.73 1.63
C VAL A 214 15.01 5.04 1.52
N ALA A 215 14.53 5.38 0.33
CA ALA A 215 13.70 6.57 0.14
C ALA A 215 12.40 6.50 0.95
N LEU A 216 11.79 5.32 1.11
CA LEU A 216 10.59 5.13 1.93
C LEU A 216 10.89 5.41 3.40
N VAL A 217 11.98 4.85 3.93
CA VAL A 217 12.40 5.02 5.34
C VAL A 217 12.74 6.47 5.62
N ILE A 218 13.56 7.11 4.78
CA ILE A 218 13.95 8.52 4.98
C ILE A 218 12.73 9.43 4.81
N GLY A 219 11.94 9.24 3.73
CA GLY A 219 10.77 10.07 3.45
C GLY A 219 9.73 10.00 4.57
N SER A 220 9.39 8.79 5.03
CA SER A 220 8.46 8.63 6.16
C SER A 220 9.06 9.10 7.49
N GLY A 221 10.36 8.92 7.73
CA GLY A 221 11.06 9.47 8.90
C GLY A 221 11.04 11.01 8.95
N LEU A 222 11.25 11.67 7.81
CA LEU A 222 11.12 13.12 7.69
C LEU A 222 9.67 13.58 7.91
N MET A 223 8.68 12.83 7.43
CA MET A 223 7.26 13.11 7.71
C MET A 223 6.93 12.98 9.20
N ILE A 224 7.53 12.02 9.91
CA ILE A 224 7.40 11.87 11.37
C ILE A 224 8.03 13.07 12.07
N LYS A 225 9.28 13.41 11.73
CA LYS A 225 9.99 14.57 12.31
C LYS A 225 9.19 15.86 12.14
N ASN A 226 8.80 16.18 10.89
CA ASN A 226 8.03 17.39 10.58
C ASN A 226 6.69 17.47 11.32
N ARG A 227 6.11 16.31 11.68
CA ARG A 227 4.85 16.25 12.44
C ARG A 227 5.07 16.44 13.93
N LEU A 228 6.17 15.94 14.48
CA LEU A 228 6.57 16.21 15.87
C LEU A 228 6.91 17.68 16.07
N ASP A 229 7.61 18.29 15.12
CA ASP A 229 8.04 19.69 15.18
C ASP A 229 6.85 20.67 15.12
N LYS A 230 5.77 20.32 14.42
CA LYS A 230 4.58 21.17 14.21
C LYS A 230 3.37 20.74 15.05
N LYS A 231 3.59 20.06 16.19
CA LYS A 231 2.53 19.46 17.02
C LYS A 231 1.58 20.49 17.63
N GLU A 232 2.05 21.70 17.90
CA GLU A 232 1.23 22.78 18.49
C GLU A 232 0.40 23.55 17.45
N GLU A 233 0.85 23.56 16.20
CA GLU A 233 0.22 24.33 15.11
C GLU A 233 -0.89 23.55 14.39
N GLN A 234 -0.89 22.22 14.48
CA GLN A 234 -1.79 21.37 13.69
C GLN A 234 -2.42 20.25 14.51
N LYS A 235 -3.74 20.15 14.45
CA LYS A 235 -4.47 19.02 15.02
C LYS A 235 -4.13 17.75 14.25
N THR A 236 -3.49 16.81 14.94
CA THR A 236 -3.19 15.48 14.39
C THR A 236 -4.19 14.46 14.92
N TYR A 237 -4.62 13.57 14.02
CA TYR A 237 -5.57 12.50 14.37
C TYR A 237 -4.82 11.18 14.50
N TYR A 238 -5.35 10.27 15.34
CA TYR A 238 -4.79 8.94 15.56
C TYR A 238 -4.44 8.20 14.26
N LYS A 239 -5.35 8.19 13.28
CA LYS A 239 -5.15 7.50 12.00
C LYS A 239 -3.98 8.00 11.18
N ASP A 240 -3.56 9.26 11.40
CA ASP A 240 -2.41 9.84 10.72
C ASP A 240 -1.12 9.21 11.23
N TRP A 241 -1.06 9.00 12.55
CA TRP A 241 0.07 8.35 13.21
C TRP A 241 0.08 6.86 12.93
N PHE A 242 -1.09 6.21 12.91
CA PHE A 242 -1.20 4.81 12.57
C PHE A 242 -0.64 4.53 11.16
N ILE A 243 -1.17 5.20 10.14
CA ILE A 243 -0.71 4.94 8.76
C ILE A 243 0.76 5.32 8.58
N LEU A 244 1.20 6.44 9.17
CA LEU A 244 2.60 6.86 9.07
C LEU A 244 3.55 5.86 9.77
N GLY A 245 3.15 5.34 10.93
CA GLY A 245 3.88 4.28 11.63
C GLY A 245 3.93 2.98 10.83
N VAL A 246 2.84 2.59 10.19
CA VAL A 246 2.78 1.42 9.29
C VAL A 246 3.73 1.60 8.09
N VAL A 247 3.70 2.77 7.43
CA VAL A 247 4.56 3.07 6.28
C VAL A 247 6.05 3.07 6.66
N PHE A 248 6.40 3.70 7.78
CA PHE A 248 7.77 3.70 8.28
C PHE A 248 8.23 2.28 8.67
N SER A 249 7.39 1.55 9.42
CA SER A 249 7.68 0.17 9.83
C SER A 249 7.84 -0.75 8.62
N LEU A 250 7.01 -0.59 7.58
CA LEU A 250 7.09 -1.34 6.35
C LEU A 250 8.47 -1.18 5.68
N GLY A 251 8.91 0.06 5.47
CA GLY A 251 10.22 0.34 4.88
C GLY A 251 11.36 -0.17 5.75
N LEU A 252 11.31 0.12 7.06
CA LEU A 252 12.38 -0.21 7.99
C LEU A 252 12.55 -1.72 8.14
N THR A 253 11.46 -2.45 8.38
CA THR A 253 11.48 -3.91 8.53
C THR A 253 11.88 -4.62 7.24
N GLY A 254 11.50 -4.08 6.07
CA GLY A 254 11.92 -4.61 4.77
C GLY A 254 13.43 -4.52 4.58
N MET A 255 14.01 -3.34 4.84
CA MET A 255 15.46 -3.14 4.76
C MET A 255 16.22 -3.97 5.81
N LEU A 256 15.71 -4.05 7.04
CA LEU A 256 16.31 -4.85 8.12
C LEU A 256 16.26 -6.35 7.83
N THR A 257 15.18 -6.84 7.19
CA THR A 257 15.09 -8.24 6.75
C THR A 257 16.23 -8.59 5.81
N GLU A 258 16.49 -7.72 4.83
CA GLU A 258 17.58 -7.89 3.87
C GLU A 258 18.95 -7.78 4.54
N MET A 259 19.19 -6.74 5.34
CA MET A 259 20.47 -6.55 6.02
C MET A 259 20.79 -7.73 6.95
N ALA A 260 19.81 -8.21 7.72
CA ALA A 260 19.99 -9.39 8.57
C ALA A 260 20.24 -10.67 7.76
N ARG A 261 19.59 -10.83 6.59
CA ARG A 261 19.86 -11.95 5.67
C ARG A 261 21.30 -11.91 5.18
N LEU A 262 21.77 -10.75 4.72
CA LEU A 262 23.14 -10.55 4.23
C LEU A 262 24.19 -10.68 5.34
N ALA A 263 23.83 -10.39 6.59
CA ALA A 263 24.67 -10.62 7.76
C ALA A 263 24.65 -12.07 8.27
N HIS A 264 24.02 -13.00 7.53
CA HIS A 264 23.85 -14.41 7.91
C HIS A 264 23.10 -14.62 9.25
N MET A 265 22.26 -13.67 9.66
CA MET A 265 21.48 -13.74 10.90
C MET A 265 20.07 -14.26 10.63
N ALA A 266 19.92 -15.58 10.45
CA ALA A 266 18.66 -16.20 10.02
C ALA A 266 17.44 -15.82 10.88
N TYR A 267 17.52 -16.04 12.21
CA TYR A 267 16.41 -15.73 13.13
C TYR A 267 16.03 -14.26 13.14
N VAL A 268 17.02 -13.36 13.04
CA VAL A 268 16.78 -11.91 13.00
C VAL A 268 16.13 -11.50 11.67
N SER A 269 16.56 -12.10 10.55
CA SER A 269 15.92 -11.90 9.25
C SER A 269 14.47 -12.35 9.26
N TYR A 270 14.17 -13.54 9.81
CA TYR A 270 12.81 -14.05 9.92
C TYR A 270 11.93 -13.21 10.84
N PHE A 271 12.48 -12.73 11.96
CA PHE A 271 11.76 -11.82 12.85
C PHE A 271 11.36 -10.51 12.16
N PHE A 272 12.29 -9.86 11.46
CA PHE A 272 11.95 -8.65 10.72
C PHE A 272 11.01 -8.92 9.54
N TYR A 273 11.14 -10.08 8.89
CA TYR A 273 10.24 -10.48 7.82
C TYR A 273 8.81 -10.69 8.34
N TYR A 274 8.65 -11.30 9.51
CA TYR A 274 7.36 -11.42 10.19
C TYR A 274 6.72 -10.04 10.48
N LEU A 275 7.49 -9.11 11.03
CA LEU A 275 7.01 -7.74 11.24
C LEU A 275 6.67 -7.03 9.92
N HIS A 276 7.44 -7.30 8.87
CA HIS A 276 7.20 -6.77 7.53
C HIS A 276 5.87 -7.29 6.95
N LEU A 277 5.57 -8.59 7.09
CA LEU A 277 4.30 -9.18 6.67
C LEU A 277 3.09 -8.57 7.40
N ILE A 278 3.22 -8.31 8.69
CA ILE A 278 2.20 -7.60 9.46
C ILE A 278 2.01 -6.17 8.89
N ALA A 279 3.11 -5.44 8.68
CA ALA A 279 3.06 -4.07 8.18
C ALA A 279 2.43 -3.97 6.78
N ILE A 280 2.83 -4.84 5.84
CA ILE A 280 2.27 -4.83 4.48
C ILE A 280 0.82 -5.28 4.44
N PHE A 281 0.41 -6.23 5.29
CA PHE A 281 -1.01 -6.57 5.44
C PHE A 281 -1.83 -5.38 5.94
N ASN A 282 -1.37 -4.71 6.99
CA ASN A 282 -2.03 -3.51 7.53
C ASN A 282 -2.11 -2.41 6.46
N LEU A 283 -1.04 -2.22 5.67
CA LEU A 283 -1.04 -1.24 4.58
C LEU A 283 -2.12 -1.57 3.54
N PHE A 284 -2.18 -2.82 3.07
CA PHE A 284 -3.06 -3.21 1.96
C PHE A 284 -4.52 -3.30 2.42
N ALA A 285 -4.79 -4.06 3.48
CA ALA A 285 -6.14 -4.27 3.99
C ALA A 285 -6.82 -2.95 4.39
N PHE A 286 -6.04 -1.98 4.89
CA PHE A 286 -6.57 -0.70 5.33
C PHE A 286 -6.38 0.45 4.33
N LEU A 287 -5.76 0.19 3.17
CA LEU A 287 -5.56 1.17 2.11
C LEU A 287 -6.85 1.93 1.73
N PRO A 288 -7.99 1.26 1.42
CA PRO A 288 -9.21 1.93 0.99
C PRO A 288 -9.91 2.72 2.11
N PHE A 289 -9.58 2.44 3.36
CA PHE A 289 -10.16 3.08 4.55
C PHE A 289 -9.24 4.16 5.16
N SER A 290 -8.01 4.28 4.65
CA SER A 290 -6.99 5.16 5.20
C SER A 290 -6.87 6.47 4.41
N LYS A 291 -6.06 7.40 4.95
CA LYS A 291 -5.67 8.61 4.22
C LYS A 291 -5.00 8.31 2.88
N MET A 292 -4.43 7.12 2.64
CA MET A 292 -3.78 6.79 1.36
C MET A 292 -4.77 6.73 0.19
N ALA A 293 -6.04 6.39 0.45
CA ALA A 293 -7.09 6.39 -0.57
C ALA A 293 -7.29 7.76 -1.25
N HIS A 294 -6.86 8.85 -0.60
CA HIS A 294 -7.01 10.21 -1.13
C HIS A 294 -6.40 10.40 -2.51
N LEU A 295 -5.29 9.72 -2.82
CA LEU A 295 -4.63 9.84 -4.12
C LEU A 295 -5.56 9.35 -5.22
N VAL A 296 -6.25 8.24 -4.97
CA VAL A 296 -7.19 7.60 -5.91
C VAL A 296 -8.43 8.48 -6.10
N TYR A 297 -9.04 8.96 -5.01
CA TYR A 297 -10.20 9.87 -5.10
C TYR A 297 -9.85 11.20 -5.76
N ARG A 298 -8.68 11.79 -5.44
CA ARG A 298 -8.21 13.04 -6.03
C ARG A 298 -7.96 12.88 -7.53
N LEU A 299 -7.27 11.82 -7.93
CA LEU A 299 -7.03 11.52 -9.35
C LEU A 299 -8.35 11.35 -10.10
N THR A 300 -9.31 10.65 -9.51
CA THR A 300 -10.66 10.46 -10.07
C THR A 300 -11.42 11.76 -10.21
N ALA A 301 -11.40 12.63 -9.19
CA ALA A 301 -12.04 13.94 -9.24
C ALA A 301 -11.40 14.87 -10.29
N MET A 302 -10.07 14.85 -10.42
CA MET A 302 -9.36 15.60 -11.46
C MET A 302 -9.68 15.08 -12.87
N ALA A 303 -9.74 13.75 -13.04
CA ALA A 303 -10.17 13.14 -14.30
C ALA A 303 -11.60 13.53 -14.67
N TYR A 304 -12.51 13.58 -13.70
CA TYR A 304 -13.88 14.05 -13.92
C TYR A 304 -13.93 15.55 -14.28
N ALA A 305 -13.15 16.39 -13.61
CA ALA A 305 -13.07 17.81 -13.94
C ALA A 305 -12.54 18.05 -15.37
N GLU A 306 -11.51 17.30 -15.78
CA GLU A 306 -10.98 17.31 -17.15
C GLU A 306 -11.98 16.75 -18.17
N TYR A 307 -12.81 15.80 -17.77
CA TYR A 307 -13.90 15.27 -18.60
C TYR A 307 -15.01 16.32 -18.80
N GLY A 308 -15.45 17.00 -17.73
CA GLY A 308 -16.52 18.00 -17.77
C GLY A 308 -16.12 19.35 -18.36
N ASN A 309 -14.84 19.71 -18.34
CA ASN A 309 -14.33 20.95 -18.96
C ASN A 309 -14.17 20.87 -20.49
N ARG A 310 -14.53 19.74 -21.12
CA ARG A 310 -14.58 19.63 -22.57
C ARG A 310 -15.83 20.36 -23.05
N LYS A 311 -15.63 21.58 -23.55
CA LYS A 311 -16.61 22.28 -24.39
C LYS A 311 -16.93 21.44 -25.63
#